data_AF-A0A090X479-F1
#
_entry.id   AF-A0A090X479-F1
#
_cell.length_a   1.000
_cell.length_b   1.000
_cell.length_c   1.000
_cell.angle_alpha   90.00
_cell.angle_beta   90.00
_cell.angle_gamma   90.00
#
_symmetry.space_group_name_H-M   'P 1'
#
loop_
_entity.id
_entity.type
_entity.pdbx_description
1 polymer ?
#
loop_
_entity_poly.entity_id
_entity_poly.type
_entity_poly.pdbx_seq_one_letter_code
_entity_poly.pdbx_strand_id
1 'polypeptide(L)'
;MGEELSNTLPIIFKADQLNKTSLAQVFSEVGINYSLIDLFSLISAVPHKIIVIDSAEKLLEAQPDSAFKQLLSIISENKGIKLLMTCRSYAVNVIKQKFGIDSKKINVIDIPLLDDDEIELVKNEFPQLTNFLLNDKISEVLKSPKYLDFTISAIKENENISDDISYSEFKEILWSEVIENSTVTKNGLPRKRGVTFSHIAVGRAINMRLFLNQKMIK
;
A
#
# COMPACT_ATOMS: atom_id res chain seq x y z
N MET A 1 -22.00 9.44 -11.02
CA MET A 1 -20.60 9.87 -10.82
C MET A 1 -19.67 9.26 -11.88
N GLY A 2 -20.10 9.16 -13.15
CA GLY A 2 -19.38 8.44 -14.21
C GLY A 2 -18.95 9.29 -15.42
N GLU A 3 -19.36 10.55 -15.50
CA GLU A 3 -19.08 11.41 -16.67
C GLU A 3 -17.78 12.22 -16.55
N GLU A 4 -17.29 12.49 -15.33
CA GLU A 4 -16.15 13.39 -15.10
C GLU A 4 -14.78 12.84 -15.55
N LEU A 5 -14.65 11.55 -15.83
CA LEU A 5 -13.39 10.92 -16.25
C LEU A 5 -13.33 10.54 -17.73
N SER A 6 -14.41 10.78 -18.50
CA SER A 6 -14.56 10.36 -19.90
C SER A 6 -13.46 10.88 -20.86
N ASN A 7 -12.75 11.94 -20.49
CA ASN A 7 -11.67 12.56 -21.27
C ASN A 7 -10.29 12.52 -20.57
N THR A 8 -10.09 11.58 -19.65
CA THR A 8 -8.84 11.44 -18.90
C THR A 8 -8.10 10.15 -19.27
N LEU A 9 -6.81 10.25 -19.58
CA LEU A 9 -5.93 9.09 -19.73
C LEU A 9 -5.13 8.86 -18.43
N PRO A 10 -5.41 7.79 -17.66
CA PRO A 10 -4.58 7.40 -16.53
C PRO A 10 -3.34 6.63 -16.99
N ILE A 11 -2.17 7.04 -16.51
CA ILE A 11 -0.91 6.30 -16.67
C ILE A 11 -0.44 5.91 -15.28
N ILE A 12 -0.37 4.61 -15.01
CA ILE A 12 -0.13 4.09 -13.66
C ILE A 12 1.26 3.46 -13.59
N PHE A 13 2.02 3.84 -12.57
CA PHE A 13 3.30 3.25 -12.21
C PHE A 13 3.24 2.73 -10.78
N LYS A 14 3.92 1.62 -10.49
CA LYS A 14 4.44 1.37 -9.15
C LYS A 14 5.74 2.13 -8.99
N ALA A 15 5.96 2.74 -7.83
CA ALA A 15 7.10 3.65 -7.69
C ALA A 15 8.46 2.96 -7.82
N ASP A 16 8.56 1.67 -7.51
CA ASP A 16 9.76 0.85 -7.70
C ASP A 16 10.13 0.67 -9.19
N GLN A 17 9.17 0.72 -10.10
CA GLN A 17 9.43 0.73 -11.55
C GLN A 17 10.21 1.96 -11.99
N LEU A 18 10.09 3.08 -11.26
CA LEU A 18 10.82 4.33 -11.54
C LEU A 18 12.20 4.38 -10.88
N ASN A 19 12.59 3.33 -10.13
CA ASN A 19 13.95 3.14 -9.63
C ASN A 19 14.88 2.57 -10.72
N LYS A 20 14.96 3.29 -11.83
CA LYS A 20 15.81 2.99 -12.99
C LYS A 20 16.62 4.23 -13.33
N THR A 21 17.65 4.09 -14.16
CA THR A 21 18.52 5.23 -14.54
C THR A 21 17.84 6.18 -15.51
N SER A 22 16.82 5.72 -16.25
CA SER A 22 16.08 6.55 -17.20
C SER A 22 14.65 6.05 -17.42
N LEU A 23 13.76 6.95 -17.85
CA LEU A 23 12.41 6.55 -18.27
C LEU A 23 12.42 5.64 -19.51
N ALA A 24 13.40 5.80 -20.40
CA ALA A 24 13.57 4.90 -21.54
C ALA A 24 13.78 3.45 -21.08
N GLN A 25 14.57 3.24 -20.03
CA GLN A 25 14.75 1.92 -19.43
C GLN A 25 13.42 1.37 -18.87
N VAL A 26 12.65 2.19 -18.14
CA VAL A 26 11.33 1.82 -17.60
C VAL A 26 10.40 1.32 -18.71
N PHE A 27 10.32 2.07 -19.82
CA PHE A 27 9.47 1.72 -20.95
C PHE A 27 9.96 0.49 -21.72
N SER A 28 11.27 0.33 -21.91
CA SER A 28 11.84 -0.84 -22.57
C SER A 28 11.54 -2.15 -21.83
N GLU A 29 11.52 -2.14 -20.48
CA GLU A 29 11.21 -3.32 -19.66
C GLU A 29 9.75 -3.76 -19.79
N VAL A 30 8.86 -2.88 -20.25
CA VAL A 30 7.45 -3.19 -20.57
C VAL A 30 7.21 -3.32 -22.09
N GLY A 31 8.27 -3.41 -22.89
CA GLY A 31 8.20 -3.63 -24.34
C GLY A 31 7.91 -2.38 -25.18
N ILE A 32 8.03 -1.19 -24.60
CA ILE A 32 7.82 0.10 -25.28
C ILE A 32 9.18 0.66 -25.69
N ASN A 33 9.47 0.63 -26.99
CA ASN A 33 10.75 1.07 -27.56
C ASN A 33 10.67 2.42 -28.31
N TYR A 34 9.66 3.23 -28.00
CA TYR A 34 9.53 4.60 -28.53
C TYR A 34 10.42 5.57 -27.76
N SER A 35 10.83 6.68 -28.40
CA SER A 35 11.49 7.75 -27.66
C SER A 35 10.52 8.39 -26.67
N LEU A 36 11.04 8.99 -25.60
CA LEU A 36 10.19 9.73 -24.64
C LEU A 36 9.40 10.83 -25.36
N ILE A 37 10.03 11.52 -26.30
CA ILE A 37 9.39 12.57 -27.10
C ILE A 37 8.21 12.00 -27.87
N ASP A 38 8.36 10.84 -28.51
CA ASP A 38 7.27 10.19 -29.26
C ASP A 38 6.14 9.77 -28.32
N LEU A 39 6.46 9.15 -27.19
CA LEU A 39 5.46 8.71 -26.22
C LEU A 39 4.65 9.89 -25.67
N PHE A 40 5.32 10.98 -25.29
CA PHE A 40 4.66 12.18 -24.79
C PHE A 40 3.93 12.95 -25.90
N SER A 41 4.39 12.87 -27.15
CA SER A 41 3.72 13.43 -28.32
C SER A 41 2.44 12.66 -28.67
N LEU A 42 2.44 11.33 -28.58
CA LEU A 42 1.26 10.50 -28.83
C LEU A 42 0.13 10.82 -27.85
N ILE A 43 0.46 11.04 -26.59
CA ILE A 43 -0.54 11.43 -25.59
C ILE A 43 -0.88 12.92 -25.66
N SER A 44 -0.12 13.77 -26.37
CA SER A 44 -0.33 15.23 -26.41
C SER A 44 -1.76 15.62 -26.77
N ALA A 45 -2.41 14.88 -27.68
CA ALA A 45 -3.79 15.07 -28.13
C ALA A 45 -4.86 14.85 -27.05
N VAL A 46 -4.52 14.22 -25.92
CA VAL A 46 -5.45 14.01 -24.80
C VAL A 46 -5.48 15.26 -23.91
N PRO A 47 -6.65 15.89 -23.70
CA PRO A 47 -6.74 17.16 -22.98
C PRO A 47 -6.43 17.04 -21.48
N HIS A 48 -6.73 15.90 -20.86
CA HIS A 48 -6.48 15.65 -19.44
C HIS A 48 -5.68 14.35 -19.24
N LYS A 49 -4.51 14.48 -18.63
CA LYS A 49 -3.61 13.35 -18.36
C LYS A 49 -3.39 13.26 -16.86
N ILE A 50 -3.56 12.07 -16.28
CA ILE A 50 -3.25 11.84 -14.88
C ILE A 50 -2.21 10.73 -14.81
N ILE A 51 -1.07 11.03 -14.20
CA ILE A 51 -0.08 10.02 -13.83
C ILE A 51 -0.34 9.64 -12.39
N VAL A 52 -0.49 8.35 -12.13
CA VAL A 52 -0.67 7.79 -10.78
C VAL A 52 0.58 6.98 -10.44
N ILE A 53 1.21 7.29 -9.31
CA ILE A 53 2.33 6.51 -8.79
C ILE A 53 1.90 5.88 -7.47
N ASP A 54 1.84 4.56 -7.44
CA ASP A 54 1.51 3.82 -6.23
C ASP A 54 2.76 3.51 -5.39
N SER A 55 2.62 3.59 -4.06
CA SER A 55 3.63 3.24 -3.07
C SER A 55 4.92 4.07 -3.18
N ALA A 56 4.79 5.41 -3.24
CA ALA A 56 5.89 6.34 -3.48
C ALA A 56 7.02 6.28 -2.42
N GLU A 57 6.79 5.74 -1.23
CA GLU A 57 7.86 5.46 -0.26
C GLU A 57 8.97 4.56 -0.82
N LYS A 58 8.70 3.76 -1.86
CA LYS A 58 9.71 2.95 -2.55
C LYS A 58 10.75 3.78 -3.30
N LEU A 59 10.45 5.04 -3.63
CA LEU A 59 11.42 5.98 -4.21
C LEU A 59 12.54 6.38 -3.25
N LEU A 60 12.38 6.10 -1.94
CA LEU A 60 13.46 6.26 -0.97
C LEU A 60 14.66 5.35 -1.27
N GLU A 61 14.44 4.25 -1.99
CA GLU A 61 15.50 3.33 -2.45
C GLU A 61 16.13 3.77 -3.78
N ALA A 62 15.53 4.75 -4.49
CA ALA A 62 15.97 5.17 -5.81
C ALA A 62 17.15 6.16 -5.81
N GLN A 63 17.92 6.25 -6.88
CA GLN A 63 18.92 7.31 -7.00
C GLN A 63 18.26 8.68 -7.24
N PRO A 64 18.85 9.82 -6.77
CA PRO A 64 18.27 11.15 -6.95
C PRO A 64 18.07 11.57 -8.42
N ASP A 65 18.86 11.01 -9.33
CA ASP A 65 18.84 11.19 -10.79
C ASP A 65 18.08 10.08 -11.54
N SER A 66 17.31 9.27 -10.82
CA SER A 66 16.50 8.17 -11.39
C SER A 66 15.43 8.64 -12.37
N ALA A 67 14.80 7.67 -13.04
CA ALA A 67 13.69 7.87 -13.97
C ALA A 67 12.55 8.74 -13.38
N PHE A 68 12.33 8.67 -12.06
CA PHE A 68 11.36 9.55 -11.39
C PHE A 68 11.74 11.04 -11.53
N LYS A 69 13.02 11.39 -11.42
CA LYS A 69 13.47 12.79 -11.59
C LYS A 69 13.26 13.27 -13.02
N GLN A 70 13.52 12.41 -14.01
CA GLN A 70 13.21 12.71 -15.42
C GLN A 70 11.71 12.93 -15.61
N LEU A 71 10.87 12.09 -14.99
CA LEU A 71 9.41 12.23 -15.03
C LEU A 71 8.95 13.57 -14.46
N LEU A 72 9.50 13.99 -13.32
CA LEU A 72 9.20 15.29 -12.72
C LEU A 72 9.56 16.46 -13.66
N SER A 73 10.67 16.38 -14.40
CA SER A 73 11.05 17.40 -15.39
C SER A 73 9.99 17.50 -16.48
N ILE A 74 9.60 16.37 -17.07
CA ILE A 74 8.60 16.30 -18.14
C ILE A 74 7.25 16.86 -17.67
N ILE A 75 6.81 16.51 -16.46
CA ILE A 75 5.56 17.03 -15.89
C ILE A 75 5.65 18.56 -15.69
N SER A 76 6.81 19.07 -15.25
CA SER A 76 6.99 20.51 -15.03
C SER A 76 6.94 21.33 -16.33
N GLU A 77 7.35 20.73 -17.45
CA GLU A 77 7.28 21.32 -18.79
C GLU A 77 5.88 21.22 -19.42
N ASN A 78 5.07 20.24 -18.99
CA ASN A 78 3.76 19.93 -19.57
C ASN A 78 2.61 20.20 -18.59
N LYS A 79 2.06 21.42 -18.60
CA LYS A 79 0.97 21.87 -17.71
C LYS A 79 -0.34 21.06 -17.80
N GLY A 80 -0.52 20.24 -18.84
CA GLY A 80 -1.70 19.37 -19.02
C GLY A 80 -1.64 18.04 -18.24
N ILE A 81 -0.52 17.75 -17.55
CA ILE A 81 -0.32 16.52 -16.79
C ILE A 81 -0.51 16.79 -15.30
N LYS A 82 -1.42 16.05 -14.66
CA LYS A 82 -1.56 16.01 -13.20
C LYS A 82 -0.84 14.77 -12.66
N LEU A 83 -0.17 14.91 -11.53
CA LEU A 83 0.50 13.81 -10.83
C LEU A 83 -0.23 13.53 -9.51
N LEU A 84 -0.64 12.27 -9.32
CA LEU A 84 -1.17 11.74 -8.07
C LEU A 84 -0.20 10.66 -7.57
N MET A 85 0.10 10.67 -6.28
CA MET A 85 0.95 9.65 -5.66
C MET A 85 0.31 9.15 -4.37
N THR A 86 0.32 7.84 -4.15
CA THR A 86 0.05 7.27 -2.82
C THR A 86 1.38 7.14 -2.08
N CYS A 87 1.40 7.43 -0.78
CA CYS A 87 2.63 7.41 -0.01
C CYS A 87 2.35 7.21 1.48
N ARG A 88 3.24 6.48 2.17
CA ARG A 88 3.27 6.50 3.64
C ARG A 88 3.55 7.91 4.15
N SER A 89 2.79 8.39 5.14
CA SER A 89 2.94 9.75 5.68
C SER A 89 4.37 10.10 6.11
N TYR A 90 5.12 9.14 6.66
CA TYR A 90 6.52 9.37 7.08
C TYR A 90 7.48 9.65 5.91
N ALA A 91 7.17 9.18 4.70
CA ALA A 91 8.07 9.27 3.55
C ALA A 91 7.89 10.56 2.75
N VAL A 92 6.75 11.24 2.91
CA VAL A 92 6.36 12.42 2.13
C VAL A 92 7.45 13.50 2.15
N ASN A 93 7.93 13.92 3.32
CA ASN A 93 8.93 14.98 3.42
C ASN A 93 10.30 14.56 2.88
N VAL A 94 10.69 13.30 3.09
CA VAL A 94 11.97 12.77 2.61
C VAL A 94 11.99 12.70 1.08
N ILE A 95 10.89 12.29 0.45
CA ILE A 95 10.73 12.28 -1.02
C ILE A 95 10.82 13.71 -1.57
N LYS A 96 10.12 14.67 -0.94
CA LYS A 96 10.18 16.09 -1.37
C LYS A 96 11.61 16.61 -1.39
N GLN A 97 12.36 16.38 -0.32
CA GLN A 97 13.74 16.82 -0.20
C GLN A 97 14.63 16.12 -1.23
N LYS A 98 14.56 14.78 -1.29
CA LYS A 98 15.42 13.95 -2.16
C LYS A 98 15.29 14.32 -3.64
N PHE A 99 14.07 14.61 -4.09
CA PHE A 99 13.81 14.94 -5.49
C PHE A 99 13.60 16.43 -5.75
N GLY A 100 13.82 17.29 -4.75
CA GLY A 100 13.67 18.75 -4.88
C GLY A 100 12.28 19.20 -5.32
N ILE A 101 11.23 18.57 -4.79
CA ILE A 101 9.85 18.90 -5.09
C ILE A 101 9.44 20.13 -4.26
N ASP A 102 9.00 21.19 -4.95
CA ASP A 102 8.51 22.41 -4.30
C ASP A 102 7.21 22.13 -3.53
N SER A 103 7.26 22.31 -2.20
CA SER A 103 6.11 22.10 -1.32
C SER A 103 4.92 23.00 -1.64
N LYS A 104 5.14 24.15 -2.29
CA LYS A 104 4.06 25.07 -2.70
C LYS A 104 3.28 24.56 -3.92
N LYS A 105 3.82 23.59 -4.66
CA LYS A 105 3.24 23.05 -5.90
C LYS A 105 2.49 21.73 -5.70
N ILE A 106 2.46 21.21 -4.48
CA ILE A 106 1.87 19.92 -4.17
C ILE A 106 0.86 20.07 -3.04
N ASN A 107 -0.25 19.33 -3.15
CA ASN A 107 -1.19 19.15 -2.07
C ASN A 107 -0.95 17.78 -1.44
N VAL A 108 -0.94 17.71 -0.11
CA VAL A 108 -0.84 16.46 0.64
C VAL A 108 -2.18 16.27 1.35
N ILE A 109 -2.80 15.13 1.09
CA ILE A 109 -4.08 14.75 1.70
C ILE A 109 -3.80 13.55 2.59
N ASP A 110 -3.93 13.73 3.89
CA ASP A 110 -3.89 12.63 4.84
C ASP A 110 -5.23 11.90 4.80
N ILE A 111 -5.17 10.57 4.67
CA ILE A 111 -6.35 9.71 4.70
C ILE A 111 -6.51 9.23 6.15
N PRO A 112 -7.54 9.67 6.88
CA PRO A 112 -7.78 9.22 8.24
C PRO A 112 -8.26 7.77 8.27
N LEU A 113 -8.34 7.20 9.48
CA LEU A 113 -9.10 5.98 9.71
C LEU A 113 -10.60 6.28 9.53
N LEU A 114 -11.40 5.22 9.39
CA LEU A 114 -12.85 5.35 9.33
C LEU A 114 -13.39 6.00 10.60
N ASP A 115 -14.32 6.91 10.44
CA ASP A 115 -15.04 7.51 11.56
C ASP A 115 -16.19 6.61 12.06
N ASP A 116 -16.85 7.04 13.14
CA ASP A 116 -17.89 6.25 13.77
C ASP A 116 -19.14 6.11 12.87
N ASP A 117 -19.43 7.12 12.03
CA ASP A 117 -20.56 7.09 11.08
C ASP A 117 -20.27 6.08 9.94
N GLU A 118 -19.05 6.07 9.42
CA GLU A 118 -18.58 5.09 8.44
C GLU A 118 -18.57 3.67 9.02
N ILE A 119 -18.20 3.50 10.29
CA ILE A 119 -18.28 2.22 10.99
C ILE A 119 -19.74 1.76 11.17
N GLU A 120 -20.68 2.66 11.40
CA GLU A 120 -22.10 2.32 11.45
C GLU A 120 -22.60 1.82 10.08
N LEU A 121 -22.19 2.44 8.99
CA LEU A 121 -22.48 1.95 7.63
C LEU A 121 -21.92 0.55 7.40
N VAL A 122 -20.66 0.31 7.80
CA VAL A 122 -20.03 -1.01 7.72
C VAL A 122 -20.79 -2.04 8.56
N LYS A 123 -21.25 -1.68 9.76
CA LYS A 123 -22.03 -2.56 10.63
C LYS A 123 -23.38 -2.94 10.01
N ASN A 124 -24.04 -2.01 9.32
CA ASN A 124 -25.30 -2.27 8.64
C ASN A 124 -25.13 -3.23 7.45
N GLU A 125 -24.04 -3.09 6.69
CA GLU A 125 -23.70 -3.98 5.57
C GLU A 125 -23.16 -5.35 6.04
N PHE A 126 -22.46 -5.39 7.17
CA PHE A 126 -21.86 -6.60 7.74
C PHE A 126 -22.31 -6.80 9.21
N PRO A 127 -23.57 -7.22 9.46
CA PRO A 127 -24.11 -7.38 10.81
C PRO A 127 -23.30 -8.32 11.71
N GLN A 128 -22.58 -9.28 11.13
CA GLN A 128 -21.69 -10.21 11.84
C GLN A 128 -20.54 -9.52 12.59
N LEU A 129 -20.22 -8.26 12.26
CA LEU A 129 -19.21 -7.47 12.98
C LEU A 129 -19.73 -6.88 14.30
N THR A 130 -21.05 -6.93 14.54
CA THR A 130 -21.67 -6.28 15.69
C THR A 130 -21.00 -6.64 17.01
N ASN A 131 -20.72 -7.92 17.24
CA ASN A 131 -20.14 -8.40 18.49
C ASN A 131 -18.67 -7.96 18.66
N PHE A 132 -17.91 -7.89 17.56
CA PHE A 132 -16.54 -7.37 17.58
C PHE A 132 -16.50 -5.87 17.90
N LEU A 133 -17.47 -5.10 17.39
CA LEU A 133 -17.56 -3.66 17.58
C LEU A 133 -18.03 -3.25 18.99
N LEU A 134 -18.57 -4.19 19.80
CA LEU A 134 -18.91 -3.92 21.21
C LEU A 134 -17.67 -3.75 22.09
N ASN A 135 -16.52 -4.28 21.66
CA ASN A 135 -15.27 -4.15 22.38
C ASN A 135 -14.49 -2.93 21.86
N ASP A 136 -14.36 -1.89 22.67
CA ASP A 136 -13.70 -0.63 22.30
C ASP A 136 -12.31 -0.83 21.67
N LYS A 137 -11.52 -1.79 22.17
CA LYS A 137 -10.17 -2.05 21.64
C LYS A 137 -10.21 -2.68 20.26
N ILE A 138 -11.19 -3.53 20.01
CA ILE A 138 -11.38 -4.16 18.69
C ILE A 138 -11.96 -3.14 17.73
N SER A 139 -12.96 -2.37 18.17
CA SER A 139 -13.57 -1.28 17.40
C SER A 139 -12.52 -0.29 16.86
N GLU A 140 -11.60 0.17 17.71
CA GLU A 140 -10.52 1.07 17.30
C GLU A 140 -9.59 0.46 16.24
N VAL A 141 -9.34 -0.86 16.26
CA VAL A 141 -8.56 -1.53 15.21
C VAL A 141 -9.36 -1.65 13.91
N LEU A 142 -10.67 -1.89 14.02
CA LEU A 142 -11.59 -2.01 12.88
C LEU A 142 -11.88 -0.66 12.20
N LYS A 143 -11.49 0.48 12.77
CA LYS A 143 -11.46 1.75 12.03
C LYS A 143 -10.51 1.72 10.82
N SER A 144 -9.60 0.75 10.75
CA SER A 144 -8.79 0.52 9.55
C SER A 144 -9.51 -0.39 8.55
N PRO A 145 -9.75 0.06 7.29
CA PRO A 145 -10.38 -0.77 6.26
C PRO A 145 -9.68 -2.11 6.02
N LYS A 146 -8.35 -2.14 6.18
CA LYS A 146 -7.56 -3.37 6.03
C LYS A 146 -7.86 -4.39 7.12
N TYR A 147 -8.02 -3.95 8.38
CA TYR A 147 -8.35 -4.86 9.47
C TYR A 147 -9.80 -5.32 9.39
N LEU A 148 -10.72 -4.46 8.91
CA LEU A 148 -12.09 -4.88 8.58
C LEU A 148 -12.12 -6.02 7.56
N ASP A 149 -11.41 -5.87 6.43
CA ASP A 149 -11.35 -6.88 5.39
C ASP A 149 -10.84 -8.23 5.93
N PHE A 150 -9.79 -8.20 6.76
CA PHE A 150 -9.27 -9.40 7.42
C PHE A 150 -10.27 -10.01 8.40
N THR A 151 -10.93 -9.21 9.23
CA THR A 151 -11.92 -9.72 10.18
C THR A 151 -13.12 -10.32 9.48
N ILE A 152 -13.65 -9.66 8.44
CA ILE A 152 -14.76 -10.20 7.63
C ILE A 152 -14.35 -11.53 6.96
N SER A 153 -13.13 -11.60 6.43
CA SER A 153 -12.60 -12.84 5.84
C SER A 153 -12.47 -13.94 6.88
N ALA A 154 -11.91 -13.65 8.06
CA ALA A 154 -11.76 -14.60 9.16
C ALA A 154 -13.10 -15.20 9.63
N ILE A 155 -14.13 -14.36 9.74
CA ILE A 155 -15.47 -14.78 10.16
C ILE A 155 -16.10 -15.71 9.12
N LYS A 156 -15.93 -15.42 7.83
CA LYS A 156 -16.44 -16.29 6.75
C LYS A 156 -15.79 -17.68 6.77
N GLU A 157 -14.54 -17.76 7.22
CA GLU A 157 -13.78 -19.02 7.24
C GLU A 157 -13.96 -19.81 8.56
N ASN A 158 -14.44 -19.16 9.64
CA ASN A 158 -14.62 -19.77 10.95
C ASN A 158 -16.01 -19.46 11.55
N GLU A 159 -16.96 -20.36 11.37
CA GLU A 159 -18.35 -20.21 11.88
C GLU A 159 -18.47 -20.26 13.42
N ASN A 160 -17.40 -20.61 14.14
CA ASN A 160 -17.42 -20.80 15.61
C ASN A 160 -16.74 -19.67 16.40
N ILE A 161 -16.57 -18.47 15.83
CA ILE A 161 -16.01 -17.35 16.60
C ILE A 161 -17.01 -16.93 17.68
N SER A 162 -16.56 -16.92 18.93
CA SER A 162 -17.36 -16.51 20.09
C SER A 162 -17.89 -15.08 19.94
N ASP A 163 -19.13 -14.87 20.36
CA ASP A 163 -19.76 -13.55 20.43
C ASP A 163 -19.14 -12.64 21.51
N ASP A 164 -18.46 -13.21 22.51
CA ASP A 164 -17.73 -12.47 23.54
C ASP A 164 -16.22 -12.67 23.37
N ILE A 165 -15.70 -12.14 22.26
CA ILE A 165 -14.27 -12.27 21.94
C ILE A 165 -13.44 -11.21 22.68
N SER A 166 -12.41 -11.67 23.37
CA SER A 166 -11.42 -10.78 23.97
C SER A 166 -10.50 -10.15 22.92
N TYR A 167 -9.91 -9.01 23.24
CA TYR A 167 -8.90 -8.38 22.37
C TYR A 167 -7.67 -9.28 22.13
N SER A 168 -7.37 -10.22 23.03
CA SER A 168 -6.26 -11.15 22.84
C SER A 168 -6.62 -12.20 21.80
N GLU A 169 -7.80 -12.81 21.91
CA GLU A 169 -8.29 -13.79 20.94
C GLU A 169 -8.46 -13.18 19.55
N PHE A 170 -8.94 -11.93 19.49
CA PHE A 170 -9.03 -11.20 18.23
C PHE A 170 -7.68 -11.05 17.52
N LYS A 171 -6.59 -10.80 18.25
CA LYS A 171 -5.24 -10.75 17.65
C LYS A 171 -4.80 -12.11 17.11
N GLU A 172 -5.14 -13.19 17.79
CA GLU A 172 -4.81 -14.54 17.32
C GLU A 172 -5.55 -14.85 16.01
N ILE A 173 -6.82 -14.45 15.89
CA ILE A 173 -7.60 -14.56 14.64
C ILE A 173 -6.96 -13.72 13.52
N LEU A 174 -6.61 -12.47 13.80
CA LEU A 174 -5.91 -11.65 12.80
C LEU A 174 -4.54 -12.23 12.43
N TRP A 175 -3.81 -12.83 13.38
CA TRP A 175 -2.53 -13.47 13.10
C TRP A 175 -2.69 -14.69 12.19
N SER A 176 -3.71 -15.53 12.43
CA SER A 176 -3.99 -16.70 11.59
C SER A 176 -4.35 -16.30 10.17
N GLU A 177 -5.07 -15.19 9.98
CA GLU A 177 -5.42 -14.69 8.64
C GLU A 177 -4.25 -13.99 7.94
N VAL A 178 -3.59 -13.05 8.63
CA VAL A 178 -2.60 -12.16 8.01
C VAL A 178 -1.28 -12.87 7.75
N ILE A 179 -0.84 -13.74 8.67
CA ILE A 179 0.49 -14.34 8.63
C ILE A 179 0.42 -15.81 8.29
N GLU A 180 -0.49 -16.54 8.94
CA GLU A 180 -0.63 -17.95 8.62
C GLU A 180 -1.36 -18.10 7.29
N ASN A 181 -2.39 -17.33 6.93
CA ASN A 181 -3.17 -17.54 5.70
C ASN A 181 -3.60 -19.02 5.61
N SER A 182 -4.28 -19.44 6.68
CA SER A 182 -4.53 -20.84 7.03
C SER A 182 -5.35 -21.59 5.98
N THR A 183 -6.07 -20.86 5.11
CA THR A 183 -6.88 -21.40 4.02
C THR A 183 -6.10 -21.80 2.76
N VAL A 184 -4.82 -21.40 2.64
CA VAL A 184 -3.95 -21.88 1.55
C VAL A 184 -3.18 -23.11 2.01
N THR A 185 -3.76 -24.30 1.84
CA THR A 185 -3.11 -25.59 2.14
C THR A 185 -2.05 -25.97 1.09
N LYS A 186 -1.05 -25.11 0.83
CA LYS A 186 0.18 -25.50 0.13
C LYS A 186 1.18 -26.06 1.16
N ASN A 187 1.15 -27.37 1.39
CA ASN A 187 2.19 -28.16 2.07
C ASN A 187 2.62 -27.68 3.48
N GLY A 188 1.72 -27.08 4.28
CA GLY A 188 2.04 -26.63 5.65
C GLY A 188 3.08 -25.49 5.73
N LEU A 189 3.47 -24.90 4.60
CA LEU A 189 4.21 -23.65 4.50
C LEU A 189 3.59 -22.50 5.32
N PRO A 190 2.26 -22.33 5.39
CA PRO A 190 1.67 -21.19 6.05
C PRO A 190 1.93 -21.19 7.57
N ARG A 191 1.78 -22.35 8.24
CA ARG A 191 2.16 -22.56 9.65
C ARG A 191 3.67 -22.41 9.90
N LYS A 192 4.52 -22.88 8.97
CA LYS A 192 5.98 -22.70 9.07
C LYS A 192 6.39 -21.22 9.01
N ARG A 193 5.66 -20.38 8.26
CA ARG A 193 5.89 -18.92 8.24
C ARG A 193 5.59 -18.29 9.59
N GLY A 194 4.45 -18.60 10.21
CA GLY A 194 4.09 -18.10 11.54
C GLY A 194 5.19 -18.38 12.58
N VAL A 195 5.60 -19.65 12.69
CA VAL A 195 6.68 -20.06 13.62
C VAL A 195 8.00 -19.35 13.31
N THR A 196 8.39 -19.27 12.04
CA THR A 196 9.63 -18.60 11.63
C THR A 196 9.58 -17.11 11.95
N PHE A 197 8.44 -16.45 11.73
CA PHE A 197 8.27 -15.02 11.99
C PHE A 197 8.37 -14.71 13.48
N SER A 198 7.69 -15.50 14.33
CA SER A 198 7.79 -15.39 15.79
C SER A 198 9.21 -15.63 16.27
N HIS A 199 9.89 -16.65 15.75
CA HIS A 199 11.30 -16.90 16.08
C HIS A 199 12.20 -15.73 15.68
N ILE A 200 12.02 -15.15 14.49
CA ILE A 200 12.79 -13.98 14.04
C ILE A 200 12.50 -12.76 14.93
N ALA A 201 11.23 -12.48 15.22
CA ALA A 201 10.85 -11.33 16.03
C ALA A 201 11.42 -11.44 17.46
N VAL A 202 11.21 -12.58 18.13
CA VAL A 202 11.72 -12.85 19.48
C VAL A 202 13.25 -12.84 19.49
N GLY A 203 13.89 -13.51 18.53
CA GLY A 203 15.34 -13.53 18.43
C GLY A 203 15.95 -12.15 18.21
N ARG A 204 15.29 -11.28 17.42
CA ARG A 204 15.73 -9.88 17.23
C ARG A 204 15.61 -9.08 18.51
N ALA A 205 14.52 -9.26 19.25
CA ALA A 205 14.27 -8.59 20.53
C ALA A 205 15.30 -9.00 21.60
N ILE A 206 15.49 -10.32 21.80
CA ILE A 206 16.45 -10.86 22.78
C ILE A 206 17.88 -10.40 22.46
N ASN A 207 18.26 -10.47 21.19
CA ASN A 207 19.64 -10.15 20.78
C ASN A 207 19.85 -8.66 20.51
N MET A 208 18.80 -7.84 20.54
CA MET A 208 18.80 -6.42 20.13
C MET A 208 19.48 -6.19 18.77
N ARG A 209 19.16 -7.03 17.77
CA ARG A 209 19.75 -6.97 16.42
C ARG A 209 18.68 -6.83 15.35
N LEU A 210 18.99 -6.06 14.31
CA LEU A 210 18.14 -5.89 13.13
C LEU A 210 18.05 -7.15 12.26
N PHE A 211 19.06 -8.03 12.30
CA PHE A 211 19.09 -9.26 11.50
C PHE A 211 19.52 -10.46 12.36
N LEU A 212 18.91 -11.61 12.11
CA LEU A 212 19.31 -12.91 12.68
C LEU A 212 19.95 -13.74 11.57
N ASN A 213 21.14 -14.28 11.84
CA ASN A 213 21.82 -15.16 10.89
C ASN A 213 21.16 -16.55 10.90
N GLN A 214 21.03 -17.17 9.72
CA GLN A 214 20.45 -18.51 9.55
C GLN A 214 21.10 -19.61 10.42
N LYS A 215 22.34 -19.42 10.89
CA LYS A 215 23.05 -20.39 11.74
C LYS A 215 22.48 -20.54 13.16
N MET A 216 21.58 -19.65 13.59
CA MET A 216 20.87 -19.78 14.87
C MET A 216 19.51 -20.50 14.74
N ILE A 217 19.16 -20.97 13.55
CA ILE A 217 17.95 -21.77 13.30
C ILE A 217 18.27 -23.22 13.66
N LYS A 218 18.00 -23.61 14.91
CA LYS A 218 17.95 -25.01 15.34
C LYS A 218 16.54 -25.32 15.82
#